data_AF-A0A7W8GJ05-F1
#
_entry.id   AF-A0A7W8GJ05-F1
#
_cell.length_a   1.000
_cell.length_b   1.000
_cell.length_c   1.000
_cell.angle_alpha   90.00
_cell.angle_beta   90.00
_cell.angle_gamma   90.00
#
_symmetry.space_group_name_H-M   'P 1'
#
loop_
_entity.id
_entity.type
_entity.pdbx_description
1 polymer ?
#
loop_
_entity_poly.entity_id
_entity_poly.type
_entity_poly.pdbx_seq_one_letter_code
_entity_poly.pdbx_strand_id
1 'polypeptide(L)'
;MRRFAASAWLGALLLAGPAQAQGQTQEASGVSPLDELTAALRQARTRAARGTVDVSVFFPPRAVPTRTARALPAVPFRPGLIAQHFRVTRAPAPATVAGRDVTRFDLVPKVGQAARWTLWVDRAWNVPLAFEERMPGGTLARRAAFSAVGSELARVQAGVPPVPPGLRAAVLAALPGLRFPPGFTPTAAGPRAGGGLEVTLSDGANVLALVLAPRDVRAAPGVVSRRVGSGGGRRFVWLVGNLPDAPLRSALAGVRGVEEARLGTLLASPDSKGQ
;
A
#
# COMPACT_ATOMS: atom_id res chain seq x y z
N MET A 1 -58.84 3.01 -52.35
CA MET A 1 -58.07 2.10 -51.48
C MET A 1 -58.60 2.20 -50.05
N ARG A 2 -59.07 1.06 -49.53
CA ARG A 2 -59.32 0.65 -48.12
C ARG A 2 -59.52 1.75 -47.07
N ARG A 3 -60.76 1.98 -46.62
CA ARG A 3 -61.47 1.39 -45.43
C ARG A 3 -61.18 2.16 -44.12
N PHE A 4 -62.15 2.93 -43.61
CA PHE A 4 -63.04 2.67 -42.44
C PHE A 4 -62.27 2.56 -41.10
N ALA A 5 -62.68 3.07 -39.94
CA ALA A 5 -63.72 3.99 -39.47
C ALA A 5 -63.60 4.11 -37.92
N ALA A 6 -64.36 5.06 -37.35
CA ALA A 6 -64.98 5.06 -36.01
C ALA A 6 -64.08 5.32 -34.78
N SER A 7 -64.33 6.38 -34.01
CA SER A 7 -65.27 6.45 -32.84
C SER A 7 -64.75 5.64 -31.65
N ALA A 8 -64.82 6.03 -30.38
CA ALA A 8 -65.18 7.23 -29.62
C ALA A 8 -64.93 6.83 -28.13
N TRP A 9 -65.08 7.80 -27.22
CA TRP A 9 -65.37 7.67 -25.77
C TRP A 9 -64.28 7.84 -24.70
N LEU A 10 -64.67 8.74 -23.80
CA LEU A 10 -64.23 9.10 -22.45
C LEU A 10 -63.87 7.92 -21.53
N GLY A 11 -63.03 8.23 -20.51
CA GLY A 11 -63.41 7.91 -19.13
C GLY A 11 -62.33 7.40 -18.19
N ALA A 12 -61.99 8.28 -17.23
CA ALA A 12 -61.78 7.99 -15.80
C ALA A 12 -60.44 7.44 -15.24
N LEU A 13 -59.95 8.23 -14.29
CA LEU A 13 -59.42 7.92 -12.95
C LEU A 13 -58.12 7.13 -12.74
N LEU A 14 -57.17 7.85 -12.13
CA LEU A 14 -56.42 7.53 -10.90
C LEU A 14 -56.01 6.05 -10.69
N LEU A 15 -54.70 5.81 -10.66
CA LEU A 15 -54.06 5.03 -9.59
C LEU A 15 -52.57 5.41 -9.48
N ALA A 16 -52.19 5.78 -8.27
CA ALA A 16 -50.85 6.12 -7.85
C ALA A 16 -49.86 4.97 -8.14
N GLY A 17 -48.77 5.28 -8.85
CA GLY A 17 -47.65 4.35 -8.96
C GLY A 17 -46.79 4.41 -7.68
N PRO A 18 -46.46 3.27 -7.05
CA PRO A 18 -45.51 3.28 -5.95
C PRO A 18 -44.12 3.60 -6.51
N ALA A 19 -43.56 4.70 -6.03
CA ALA A 19 -42.19 5.09 -6.24
C ALA A 19 -41.24 4.11 -5.53
N GLN A 20 -40.25 3.68 -6.29
CA GLN A 20 -38.88 3.36 -5.86
C GLN A 20 -38.75 2.38 -4.68
N ALA A 21 -38.49 1.12 -5.04
CA ALA A 21 -37.74 0.20 -4.21
C ALA A 21 -36.35 0.80 -3.92
N GLN A 22 -36.25 1.56 -2.83
CA GLN A 22 -34.98 1.80 -2.15
C GLN A 22 -34.53 0.44 -1.60
N GLY A 23 -33.67 -0.24 -2.36
CA GLY A 23 -32.78 -1.25 -1.81
C GLY A 23 -31.83 -0.57 -0.84
N GLN A 24 -32.34 -0.26 0.35
CA GLN A 24 -31.52 -0.05 1.53
C GLN A 24 -30.82 -1.38 1.78
N THR A 25 -29.60 -1.50 1.25
CA THR A 25 -28.69 -2.57 1.64
C THR A 25 -28.50 -2.41 3.15
N GLN A 26 -29.17 -3.31 3.84
CA GLN A 26 -29.20 -3.48 5.28
C GLN A 26 -27.77 -3.37 5.83
N GLU A 27 -27.44 -2.22 6.42
CA GLU A 27 -26.23 -2.04 7.25
C GLU A 27 -26.42 -2.86 8.52
N ALA A 28 -26.27 -4.17 8.38
CA ALA A 28 -26.29 -5.11 9.49
C ALA A 28 -25.01 -4.91 10.32
N SER A 29 -25.16 -4.39 11.55
CA SER A 29 -24.12 -4.27 12.59
C SER A 29 -22.80 -3.64 12.11
N GLY A 30 -22.80 -2.30 12.10
CA GLY A 30 -21.84 -1.44 11.40
C GLY A 30 -20.44 -1.34 12.00
N VAL A 31 -19.61 -2.36 11.79
CA VAL A 31 -18.15 -2.20 11.86
C VAL A 31 -17.65 -1.62 10.54
N SER A 32 -16.84 -0.55 10.59
CA SER A 32 -16.32 0.08 9.38
C SER A 32 -15.36 -0.86 8.62
N PRO A 33 -15.26 -0.79 7.28
CA PRO A 33 -14.29 -1.59 6.52
C PRO A 33 -12.83 -1.40 6.97
N LEU A 34 -12.50 -0.20 7.46
CA LEU A 34 -11.18 0.11 8.00
C LEU A 34 -10.91 -0.63 9.31
N ASP A 35 -11.90 -0.74 10.20
CA ASP A 35 -11.75 -1.40 11.49
C ASP A 35 -11.57 -2.91 11.31
N GLU A 36 -12.34 -3.53 10.41
CA GLU A 36 -12.19 -4.94 10.07
C GLU A 36 -10.82 -5.25 9.46
N LEU A 37 -10.40 -4.47 8.47
CA LEU A 37 -9.09 -4.64 7.87
C LEU A 37 -7.99 -4.45 8.94
N THR A 38 -8.14 -3.46 9.82
CA THR A 38 -7.20 -3.23 10.91
C THR A 38 -7.14 -4.41 11.87
N ALA A 39 -8.27 -5.03 12.20
CA ALA A 39 -8.32 -6.24 13.01
C ALA A 39 -7.59 -7.41 12.32
N ALA A 40 -7.83 -7.61 11.02
CA ALA A 40 -7.16 -8.65 10.24
C ALA A 40 -5.63 -8.44 10.20
N LEU A 41 -5.19 -7.20 9.97
CA LEU A 41 -3.77 -6.85 9.94
C LEU A 41 -3.10 -6.98 11.30
N ARG A 42 -3.82 -6.75 12.41
CA ARG A 42 -3.32 -7.01 13.77
C ARG A 42 -3.18 -8.51 14.03
N GLN A 43 -4.18 -9.30 13.66
CA GLN A 43 -4.13 -10.77 13.77
C GLN A 43 -2.96 -11.36 12.96
N ALA A 44 -2.74 -10.84 11.75
CA ALA A 44 -1.65 -11.26 10.86
C ALA A 44 -0.23 -11.05 11.44
N ARG A 45 -0.09 -10.27 12.53
CA ARG A 45 1.19 -10.08 13.21
C ARG A 45 1.61 -11.27 14.07
N THR A 46 0.63 -12.03 14.55
CA THR A 46 0.85 -13.15 15.48
C THR A 46 0.43 -14.49 14.89
N ARG A 47 -0.42 -14.49 13.86
CA ARG A 47 -0.92 -15.69 13.17
C ARG A 47 -0.84 -15.52 11.66
N ALA A 48 -0.45 -16.57 10.95
CA ALA A 48 -0.46 -16.58 9.49
C ALA A 48 -0.83 -17.95 8.94
N ALA A 49 -1.54 -17.97 7.81
CA ALA A 49 -1.74 -19.19 7.04
C ALA A 49 -0.40 -19.70 6.47
N ARG A 50 -0.30 -21.01 6.27
CA ARG A 50 0.80 -21.70 5.58
C ARG A 50 0.21 -22.61 4.50
N GLY A 51 1.01 -22.90 3.49
CA GLY A 51 0.57 -23.69 2.34
C GLY A 51 1.38 -23.35 1.10
N THR A 52 0.76 -23.40 -0.07
CA THR A 52 1.40 -23.03 -1.34
C THR A 52 0.90 -21.67 -1.78
N VAL A 53 1.83 -20.73 -1.98
CA VAL A 53 1.55 -19.36 -2.45
C VAL A 53 2.21 -19.14 -3.79
N ASP A 54 1.43 -18.65 -4.75
CA ASP A 54 1.94 -18.13 -6.01
C ASP A 54 2.24 -16.64 -5.87
N VAL A 55 3.51 -16.28 -6.01
CA VAL A 55 4.01 -14.90 -5.86
C VAL A 55 4.50 -14.41 -7.20
N SER A 56 3.82 -13.40 -7.76
CA SER A 56 4.18 -12.74 -9.01
C SER A 56 4.64 -11.30 -8.75
N VAL A 57 5.82 -10.91 -9.25
CA VAL A 57 6.37 -9.55 -9.14
C VAL A 57 6.74 -9.05 -10.53
N PHE A 58 6.03 -8.02 -10.99
CA PHE A 58 6.17 -7.42 -12.31
C PHE A 58 6.90 -6.07 -12.27
N PHE A 59 7.03 -5.47 -11.09
CA PHE A 59 7.81 -4.25 -10.89
C PHE A 59 8.84 -4.39 -9.75
N PRO A 60 10.14 -4.05 -10.00
CA PRO A 60 10.72 -3.77 -11.32
C PRO A 60 10.60 -4.99 -12.26
N PRO A 61 10.68 -4.82 -13.59
CA PRO A 61 10.54 -5.91 -14.55
C PRO A 61 11.50 -7.07 -14.27
N ARG A 62 11.00 -8.31 -14.39
CA ARG A 62 11.75 -9.56 -14.14
C ARG A 62 11.55 -10.54 -15.29
N ALA A 63 12.59 -11.30 -15.63
CA ALA A 63 12.50 -12.37 -16.63
C ALA A 63 11.58 -13.52 -16.18
N VAL A 64 11.65 -13.88 -14.89
CA VAL A 64 10.75 -14.86 -14.27
C VAL A 64 10.00 -14.14 -13.13
N PRO A 65 8.79 -13.61 -13.39
CA PRO A 65 8.07 -12.81 -12.41
C PRO A 65 7.44 -13.68 -11.30
N THR A 66 7.21 -14.98 -11.56
CA THR A 66 6.41 -15.85 -10.70
C THR A 66 7.24 -16.93 -10.03
N ARG A 67 7.02 -17.14 -8.73
CA ARG A 67 7.60 -18.22 -7.92
C ARG A 67 6.62 -18.73 -6.88
N THR A 68 6.87 -19.93 -6.37
CA THR A 68 6.11 -20.49 -5.24
C THR A 68 6.78 -20.17 -3.91
N ALA A 69 5.99 -20.05 -2.85
CA ALA A 69 6.44 -19.86 -1.47
C ALA A 69 5.53 -20.61 -0.50
N ARG A 70 5.99 -20.78 0.76
CA ARG A 70 5.21 -21.47 1.81
C ARG A 70 4.25 -20.58 2.60
N ALA A 71 4.31 -19.28 2.35
CA ALA A 71 3.51 -18.24 3.00
C ALA A 71 3.50 -16.96 2.17
N LEU A 72 2.55 -16.08 2.47
CA LEU A 72 2.49 -14.76 1.86
C LEU A 72 3.78 -13.97 2.19
N PRO A 73 4.34 -13.24 1.22
CA PRO A 73 5.40 -12.29 1.50
C PRO A 73 4.95 -11.27 2.53
N ALA A 74 5.83 -10.92 3.47
CA ALA A 74 5.55 -9.89 4.45
C ALA A 74 5.39 -8.52 3.76
N VAL A 75 4.29 -7.85 4.07
CA VAL A 75 4.06 -6.44 3.72
C VAL A 75 3.98 -5.67 5.04
N PRO A 76 4.80 -4.62 5.25
CA PRO A 76 4.89 -3.91 6.52
C PRO A 76 3.71 -2.95 6.72
N PHE A 77 2.49 -3.47 6.72
CA PHE A 77 1.28 -2.66 6.89
C PHE A 77 1.28 -1.94 8.25
N ARG A 78 1.01 -0.64 8.23
CA ARG A 78 0.86 0.23 9.41
C ARG A 78 -0.58 0.74 9.50
N PRO A 79 -1.47 0.09 10.28
CA PRO A 79 -2.89 0.42 10.31
C PRO A 79 -3.20 1.90 10.60
N GLY A 80 -2.44 2.54 11.49
CA GLY A 80 -2.62 3.96 11.78
C GLY A 80 -2.36 4.87 10.57
N LEU A 81 -1.36 4.55 9.74
CA LEU A 81 -1.10 5.29 8.50
C LEU A 81 -2.10 4.93 7.40
N ILE A 82 -2.56 3.67 7.34
CA ILE A 82 -3.65 3.26 6.43
C ILE A 82 -4.90 4.09 6.69
N ALA A 83 -5.32 4.20 7.96
CA ALA A 83 -6.46 5.02 8.37
C ALA A 83 -6.33 6.49 7.92
N GLN A 84 -5.12 7.04 8.00
CA GLN A 84 -4.83 8.42 7.60
C GLN A 84 -4.82 8.61 6.09
N HIS A 85 -4.15 7.72 5.34
CA HIS A 85 -3.79 7.97 3.94
C HIS A 85 -4.58 7.18 2.91
N PHE A 86 -5.39 6.20 3.31
CA PHE A 86 -6.18 5.37 2.39
C PHE A 86 -7.68 5.43 2.68
N ARG A 87 -8.47 5.43 1.62
CA ARG A 87 -9.88 5.02 1.68
C ARG A 87 -9.93 3.51 1.60
N VAL A 88 -10.59 2.88 2.57
CA VAL A 88 -10.78 1.43 2.62
C VAL A 88 -12.24 1.12 2.31
N THR A 89 -12.49 0.24 1.35
CA THR A 89 -13.83 -0.20 0.98
C THR A 89 -13.89 -1.71 0.92
N ARG A 90 -15.02 -2.30 1.32
CA ARG A 90 -15.34 -3.68 0.93
C ARG A 90 -15.76 -3.69 -0.53
N ALA A 91 -15.33 -4.70 -1.26
CA ALA A 91 -15.74 -4.93 -2.64
C ALA A 91 -16.25 -6.37 -2.80
N PRO A 92 -17.07 -6.64 -3.84
CA PRO A 92 -17.36 -8.01 -4.23
C PRO A 92 -16.07 -8.81 -4.42
N ALA A 93 -15.98 -9.93 -3.72
CA ALA A 93 -14.84 -10.85 -3.77
C ALA A 93 -15.18 -12.07 -4.64
N PRO A 94 -14.19 -12.79 -5.20
CA PRO A 94 -14.42 -14.18 -5.58
C PRO A 94 -14.97 -14.92 -4.36
N ALA A 95 -15.82 -15.92 -4.60
CA ALA A 95 -16.44 -16.69 -3.52
C ALA A 95 -15.38 -17.22 -2.53
N THR A 96 -14.25 -17.71 -3.05
CA THR A 96 -13.18 -18.27 -2.23
C THR A 96 -11.76 -17.95 -2.72
N VAL A 97 -10.78 -18.06 -1.82
CA VAL A 97 -9.34 -18.15 -2.11
C VAL A 97 -8.83 -19.43 -1.44
N ALA A 98 -8.17 -20.31 -2.22
CA ALA A 98 -7.72 -21.62 -1.75
C ALA A 98 -8.83 -22.43 -1.03
N GLY A 99 -10.06 -22.36 -1.56
CA GLY A 99 -11.23 -23.06 -0.99
C GLY A 99 -11.83 -22.42 0.28
N ARG A 100 -11.37 -21.24 0.69
CA ARG A 100 -11.86 -20.54 1.88
C ARG A 100 -12.58 -19.24 1.55
N ASP A 101 -13.66 -18.95 2.27
CA ASP A 101 -14.43 -17.72 2.10
C ASP A 101 -13.63 -16.48 2.51
N VAL A 102 -13.70 -15.44 1.68
CA VAL A 102 -12.93 -14.22 1.89
C VAL A 102 -13.78 -12.95 1.85
N THR A 103 -13.29 -11.93 2.54
CA THR A 103 -13.70 -10.55 2.34
C THR A 103 -12.61 -9.82 1.57
N ARG A 104 -13.01 -9.12 0.51
CA ARG A 104 -12.10 -8.29 -0.29
C ARG A 104 -12.12 -6.85 0.23
N PHE A 105 -10.95 -6.31 0.52
CA PHE A 105 -10.72 -4.92 0.87
C PHE A 105 -9.91 -4.25 -0.23
N ASP A 106 -10.43 -3.13 -0.75
CA ASP A 106 -9.69 -2.25 -1.65
C ASP A 106 -9.21 -1.03 -0.86
N LEU A 107 -7.93 -0.71 -1.00
CA LEU A 107 -7.25 0.42 -0.40
C LEU A 107 -6.82 1.37 -1.52
N VAL A 108 -7.43 2.55 -1.56
CA VAL A 108 -7.12 3.59 -2.54
C VAL A 108 -6.50 4.77 -1.80
N PRO A 109 -5.31 5.27 -2.20
CA PRO A 109 -4.72 6.46 -1.60
C PRO A 109 -5.68 7.65 -1.68
N LYS A 110 -5.85 8.40 -0.58
CA LYS A 110 -6.69 9.60 -0.53
C LYS A 110 -6.06 10.77 -1.30
N VAL A 111 -4.74 10.76 -1.45
CA VAL A 111 -3.95 11.82 -2.07
C VAL A 111 -2.80 11.23 -2.89
N GLY A 112 -2.38 11.96 -3.92
CA GLY A 112 -1.23 11.60 -4.74
C GLY A 112 -1.47 10.40 -5.66
N GLN A 113 -0.37 9.76 -6.04
CA GLN A 113 -0.32 8.70 -7.05
C GLN A 113 0.43 7.47 -6.51
N ALA A 114 0.22 7.13 -5.24
CA ALA A 114 0.75 5.89 -4.66
C ALA A 114 0.02 4.67 -5.23
N ALA A 115 0.63 3.49 -5.10
CA ALA A 115 0.00 2.26 -5.55
C ALA A 115 -1.25 1.94 -4.71
N ARG A 116 -2.22 1.32 -5.38
CA ARG A 116 -3.46 0.81 -4.79
C ARG A 116 -3.27 -0.63 -4.37
N TRP A 117 -4.01 -1.04 -3.35
CA TRP A 117 -3.93 -2.39 -2.83
C TRP A 117 -5.29 -3.05 -2.79
N THR A 118 -5.30 -4.35 -3.08
CA THR A 118 -6.44 -5.22 -2.80
C THR A 118 -5.96 -6.35 -1.90
N LEU A 119 -6.72 -6.62 -0.84
CA LEU A 119 -6.46 -7.73 0.08
C LEU A 119 -7.68 -8.64 0.13
N TRP A 120 -7.43 -9.94 0.16
CA TRP A 120 -8.46 -10.95 0.44
C TRP A 120 -8.15 -11.56 1.80
N VAL A 121 -9.06 -11.34 2.74
CA VAL A 121 -8.93 -11.76 4.14
C VAL A 121 -9.89 -12.91 4.39
N ASP A 122 -9.39 -14.00 4.97
CA ASP A 122 -10.22 -15.14 5.38
C ASP A 122 -11.29 -14.72 6.38
N ARG A 123 -12.55 -15.08 6.16
CA ARG A 123 -13.64 -14.69 7.06
C ARG A 123 -13.59 -15.38 8.41
N ALA A 124 -13.09 -16.62 8.48
CA ALA A 124 -13.08 -17.40 9.71
C ALA A 124 -11.82 -17.12 10.57
N TRP A 125 -10.66 -17.03 9.94
CA TRP A 125 -9.38 -16.82 10.61
C TRP A 125 -8.98 -15.37 10.76
N ASN A 126 -9.61 -14.48 9.98
CA ASN A 126 -9.30 -13.05 9.95
C ASN A 126 -7.82 -12.77 9.65
N VAL A 127 -7.25 -13.49 8.68
CA VAL A 127 -5.88 -13.28 8.18
C VAL A 127 -5.86 -13.13 6.66
N PRO A 128 -4.92 -12.38 6.07
CA PRO A 128 -4.78 -12.29 4.62
C PRO A 128 -4.46 -13.66 3.99
N LEU A 129 -5.15 -13.99 2.89
CA LEU A 129 -4.87 -15.14 2.03
C LEU A 129 -4.36 -14.74 0.65
N ALA A 130 -4.59 -13.49 0.25
CA ALA A 130 -4.01 -12.94 -0.96
C ALA A 130 -3.88 -11.41 -0.87
N PHE A 131 -3.02 -10.85 -1.71
CA PHE A 131 -2.97 -9.43 -1.98
C PHE A 131 -2.54 -9.13 -3.42
N GLU A 132 -2.94 -7.97 -3.90
CA GLU A 132 -2.46 -7.33 -5.13
C GLU A 132 -2.03 -5.90 -4.84
N GLU A 133 -0.95 -5.48 -5.48
CA GLU A 133 -0.54 -4.08 -5.58
C GLU A 133 -0.62 -3.65 -7.04
N ARG A 134 -1.30 -2.55 -7.30
CA ARG A 134 -1.47 -1.98 -8.64
C ARG A 134 -1.00 -0.54 -8.69
N MET A 135 -0.30 -0.19 -9.76
CA MET A 135 0.08 1.18 -10.07
C MET A 135 -1.14 2.09 -10.19
N PRO A 136 -0.99 3.42 -10.12
CA PRO A 136 -2.08 4.37 -10.30
C PRO A 136 -2.87 4.16 -11.61
N GLY A 137 -2.19 3.73 -12.68
CA GLY A 137 -2.80 3.37 -13.97
C GLY A 137 -3.46 1.99 -14.03
N GLY A 138 -3.51 1.24 -12.92
CA GLY A 138 -4.14 -0.09 -12.84
C GLY A 138 -3.22 -1.27 -13.15
N THR A 139 -2.03 -1.02 -13.71
CA THR A 139 -1.01 -2.04 -14.00
C THR A 139 -0.63 -2.83 -12.74
N LEU A 140 -0.63 -4.15 -12.82
CA LEU A 140 -0.26 -5.02 -11.71
C LEU A 140 1.25 -4.93 -11.43
N ALA A 141 1.62 -4.54 -10.21
CA ALA A 141 3.01 -4.45 -9.77
C ALA A 141 3.45 -5.73 -9.07
N ARG A 142 2.61 -6.27 -8.18
CA ARG A 142 2.79 -7.59 -7.56
C ARG A 142 1.47 -8.22 -7.16
N ARG A 143 1.48 -9.55 -7.08
CA ARG A 143 0.39 -10.38 -6.56
C ARG A 143 0.98 -11.50 -5.73
N ALA A 144 0.34 -11.83 -4.63
CA ALA A 144 0.58 -13.08 -3.91
C ALA A 144 -0.76 -13.67 -3.51
N ALA A 145 -0.98 -14.96 -3.77
CA ALA A 145 -2.21 -15.65 -3.38
C ALA A 145 -1.91 -17.09 -3.02
N PHE A 146 -2.55 -17.60 -1.96
CA PHE A 146 -2.55 -19.04 -1.73
C PHE A 146 -3.31 -19.77 -2.85
N SER A 147 -2.68 -20.80 -3.40
CA SER A 147 -3.33 -21.82 -4.22
C SER A 147 -3.77 -23.02 -3.37
N ALA A 148 -3.10 -23.25 -2.24
CA ALA A 148 -3.52 -24.21 -1.20
C ALA A 148 -3.13 -23.71 0.19
N VAL A 149 -3.98 -23.95 1.18
CA VAL A 149 -3.73 -23.60 2.59
C VAL A 149 -3.85 -24.85 3.45
N GLY A 150 -3.02 -24.95 4.49
CA GLY A 150 -3.15 -25.98 5.52
C GLY A 150 -4.45 -25.82 6.33
N SER A 151 -4.73 -26.75 7.23
CA SER A 151 -5.92 -26.73 8.08
C SER A 151 -5.80 -25.80 9.29
N GLU A 152 -4.60 -25.29 9.60
CA GLU A 152 -4.33 -24.51 10.81
C GLU A 152 -3.46 -23.27 10.56
N LEU A 153 -3.58 -22.29 11.47
CA LEU A 153 -2.74 -21.09 11.48
C LEU A 153 -1.42 -21.34 12.22
N ALA A 154 -0.31 -20.99 11.59
CA ALA A 154 0.98 -20.95 12.25
C ALA A 154 1.11 -19.69 13.12
N ARG A 155 1.78 -19.82 14.26
CA ARG A 155 2.25 -18.64 15.02
C ARG A 155 3.39 -17.97 14.25
N VAL A 156 3.36 -16.66 14.19
CA VAL A 156 4.41 -15.84 13.58
C VAL A 156 4.73 -14.65 14.48
N GLN A 157 5.87 -14.02 14.24
CA GLN A 157 6.22 -12.75 14.86
C GLN A 157 6.60 -11.76 13.77
N ALA A 158 5.58 -11.18 13.13
CA ALA A 158 5.77 -10.12 12.14
C ALA A 158 5.75 -8.76 12.84
N GLY A 159 6.93 -8.30 13.26
CA GLY A 159 7.11 -7.00 13.88
C GLY A 159 7.03 -5.86 12.86
N VAL A 160 6.26 -4.82 13.18
CA VAL A 160 6.34 -3.52 12.50
C VAL A 160 6.88 -2.53 13.52
N PRO A 161 8.16 -2.13 13.42
CA PRO A 161 8.77 -1.25 14.42
C PRO A 161 7.99 0.05 14.59
N PRO A 162 7.84 0.56 15.83
CA PRO A 162 7.24 1.87 16.05
C PRO A 162 8.05 2.94 15.32
N VAL A 163 7.37 4.02 14.92
CA VAL A 163 8.04 5.16 14.29
C VAL A 163 8.79 5.93 15.39
N PRO A 164 10.11 6.15 15.26
CA PRO A 164 10.84 6.93 16.25
C PRO A 164 10.26 8.35 16.40
N PRO A 165 10.02 8.84 17.62
CA PRO A 165 9.54 10.20 17.83
C PRO A 165 10.54 11.21 17.26
N GLY A 166 10.04 12.29 16.65
CA GLY A 166 10.89 13.34 16.06
C GLY A 166 11.54 12.99 14.72
N LEU A 167 11.45 11.74 14.22
CA LEU A 167 12.10 11.31 12.97
C LEU A 167 11.76 12.22 11.78
N ARG A 168 10.48 12.59 11.64
CA ARG A 168 10.06 13.49 10.55
C ARG A 168 10.80 14.82 10.58
N ALA A 169 10.91 15.44 11.75
CA ALA A 169 11.59 16.72 11.91
C ALA A 169 13.09 16.59 11.65
N ALA A 170 13.71 15.52 12.17
CA ALA A 170 15.13 15.22 11.95
C ALA A 170 15.46 15.03 10.46
N VAL A 171 14.62 14.31 9.71
CA VAL A 171 14.81 14.11 8.26
C VAL A 171 14.69 15.42 7.48
N LEU A 172 13.72 16.27 7.82
CA LEU A 172 13.56 17.58 7.17
C LEU A 172 14.71 18.54 7.51
N ALA A 173 15.25 18.48 8.73
CA ALA A 173 16.44 19.23 9.11
C ALA A 173 17.70 18.71 8.39
N ALA A 174 17.83 17.38 8.23
CA ALA A 174 18.95 16.76 7.54
C ALA A 174 18.96 17.05 6.03
N LEU A 175 17.79 17.33 5.44
CA LEU A 175 17.62 17.56 3.99
C LEU A 175 16.82 18.84 3.73
N PRO A 176 17.42 20.04 3.93
CA PRO A 176 16.73 21.30 3.71
C PRO A 176 16.16 21.41 2.29
N GLY A 177 14.85 21.65 2.20
CA GLY A 177 14.11 21.74 0.94
C GLY A 177 13.53 20.42 0.43
N LEU A 178 13.71 19.31 1.14
CA LEU A 178 13.00 18.05 0.89
C LEU A 178 11.49 18.26 1.05
N ARG A 179 10.72 17.70 0.12
CA ARG A 179 9.27 17.53 0.26
C ARG A 179 8.95 16.04 0.19
N PHE A 180 8.21 15.51 1.17
CA PHE A 180 7.79 14.11 1.08
C PHE A 180 6.74 13.95 -0.02
N PRO A 181 6.78 12.84 -0.78
CA PRO A 181 5.67 12.48 -1.67
C PRO A 181 4.34 12.48 -0.89
N PRO A 182 3.21 12.88 -1.49
CA PRO A 182 1.93 12.98 -0.80
C PRO A 182 1.56 11.67 -0.09
N GLY A 183 1.19 11.77 1.20
CA GLY A 183 0.83 10.62 2.04
C GLY A 183 1.99 9.87 2.65
N PHE A 184 3.24 10.10 2.24
CA PHE A 184 4.40 9.41 2.81
C PHE A 184 4.98 10.16 4.01
N THR A 185 5.34 9.41 5.05
CA THR A 185 6.08 9.89 6.22
C THR A 185 7.29 9.00 6.51
N PRO A 186 8.39 9.53 7.07
CA PRO A 186 9.47 8.71 7.61
C PRO A 186 8.98 7.76 8.69
N THR A 187 9.43 6.51 8.65
CA THR A 187 9.04 5.44 9.59
C THR A 187 10.21 4.69 10.21
N ALA A 188 11.39 4.74 9.59
CA ALA A 188 12.64 4.21 10.13
C ALA A 188 13.83 4.95 9.49
N ALA A 189 14.98 4.92 10.16
CA ALA A 189 16.26 5.35 9.60
C ALA A 189 17.37 4.44 10.10
N GLY A 190 18.35 4.16 9.25
CA GLY A 190 19.47 3.29 9.62
C GLY A 190 20.63 3.33 8.63
N PRO A 191 21.77 2.73 9.02
CA PRO A 191 22.92 2.60 8.13
C PRO A 191 22.62 1.66 6.96
N ARG A 192 23.20 1.98 5.80
CA ARG A 192 23.09 1.15 4.60
C ARG A 192 24.35 0.30 4.41
N ALA A 193 24.18 -0.97 4.05
CA ALA A 193 25.30 -1.90 3.83
C ALA A 193 26.30 -1.42 2.74
N GLY A 194 25.83 -0.65 1.75
CA GLY A 194 26.67 -0.05 0.71
C GLY A 194 27.23 1.33 1.06
N GLY A 195 27.23 1.70 2.34
CA GLY A 195 27.58 3.04 2.82
C GLY A 195 26.44 4.05 2.71
N GLY A 196 26.48 5.05 3.60
CA GLY A 196 25.45 6.08 3.73
C GLY A 196 24.30 5.67 4.65
N LEU A 197 23.20 6.42 4.54
CA LEU A 197 22.01 6.28 5.38
C LEU A 197 20.78 6.02 4.53
N GLU A 198 19.87 5.19 5.03
CA GLU A 198 18.55 4.96 4.43
C GLU A 198 17.47 5.37 5.43
N VAL A 199 16.50 6.14 4.93
CA VAL A 199 15.27 6.51 5.62
C VAL A 199 14.11 5.83 4.90
N THR A 200 13.39 4.97 5.61
CA THR A 200 12.19 4.31 5.09
C THR A 200 11.00 5.26 5.19
N LEU A 201 10.41 5.63 4.05
CA LEU A 201 9.16 6.39 3.97
C LEU A 201 7.99 5.43 3.75
N SER A 202 6.84 5.67 4.37
CA SER A 202 5.64 4.87 4.15
C SER A 202 4.37 5.71 4.28
N ASP A 203 3.34 5.35 3.53
CA ASP A 203 1.96 5.82 3.67
C ASP A 203 1.07 4.83 4.44
N GLY A 204 1.66 3.71 4.89
CA GLY A 204 0.98 2.65 5.61
C GLY A 204 0.90 1.32 4.86
N ALA A 205 1.04 1.31 3.54
CA ALA A 205 1.09 0.09 2.72
C ALA A 205 2.26 0.12 1.73
N ASN A 206 2.47 1.28 1.11
CA ASN A 206 3.57 1.52 0.19
C ASN A 206 4.82 1.95 0.98
N VAL A 207 5.99 1.66 0.40
CA VAL A 207 7.29 1.96 0.99
C VAL A 207 8.20 2.59 -0.07
N LEU A 208 8.91 3.64 0.32
CA LEU A 208 10.02 4.23 -0.45
C LEU A 208 11.28 4.23 0.41
N ALA A 209 12.43 4.06 -0.22
CA ALA A 209 13.72 4.31 0.39
C ALA A 209 14.20 5.71 -0.03
N LEU A 210 14.41 6.59 0.95
CA LEU A 210 15.14 7.85 0.80
C LEU A 210 16.56 7.60 1.28
N VAL A 211 17.53 7.68 0.38
CA VAL A 211 18.90 7.29 0.68
C VAL A 211 19.83 8.48 0.53
N LEU A 212 20.76 8.62 1.47
CA LEU A 212 21.83 9.60 1.48
C LEU A 212 23.13 8.83 1.26
N ALA A 213 23.83 9.08 0.15
CA ALA A 213 24.97 8.27 -0.26
C ALA A 213 26.13 9.11 -0.82
N PRO A 214 27.38 8.59 -0.74
CA PRO A 214 28.54 9.22 -1.38
C PRO A 214 28.58 9.00 -2.90
N ARG A 215 27.82 8.03 -3.41
CA ARG A 215 27.79 7.65 -4.83
C ARG A 215 26.37 7.74 -5.37
N ASP A 216 26.29 8.04 -6.66
CA ASP A 216 25.02 8.07 -7.37
C ASP A 216 24.48 6.65 -7.61
N VAL A 217 23.21 6.59 -8.00
CA VAL A 217 22.52 5.37 -8.40
C VAL A 217 22.28 5.37 -9.91
N ARG A 218 22.27 4.18 -10.50
CA ARG A 218 21.86 4.00 -11.89
C ARG A 218 20.39 4.40 -12.07
N ALA A 219 20.11 5.24 -13.06
CA ALA A 219 18.74 5.58 -13.44
C ALA A 219 17.94 4.33 -13.83
N ALA A 220 16.73 4.22 -13.28
CA ALA A 220 15.77 3.15 -13.55
C ALA A 220 14.36 3.66 -13.22
N PRO A 221 13.29 3.01 -13.72
CA PRO A 221 11.93 3.32 -13.31
C PRO A 221 11.77 3.27 -11.78
N GLY A 222 11.17 4.30 -11.19
CA GLY A 222 11.00 4.40 -9.74
C GLY A 222 12.28 4.75 -8.97
N VAL A 223 13.33 5.21 -9.67
CA VAL A 223 14.59 5.67 -9.08
C VAL A 223 14.88 7.09 -9.55
N VAL A 224 14.95 8.02 -8.60
CA VAL A 224 15.36 9.41 -8.86
C VAL A 224 16.50 9.77 -7.94
N SER A 225 17.51 10.46 -8.46
CA SER A 225 18.65 10.95 -7.71
C SER A 225 18.84 12.44 -7.90
N ARG A 226 19.40 13.08 -6.89
CA ARG A 226 19.84 14.47 -6.90
C ARG A 226 21.21 14.57 -6.26
N ARG A 227 22.14 15.14 -7.00
CA ARG A 227 23.44 15.54 -6.47
C ARG A 227 23.31 16.84 -5.68
N VAL A 228 23.92 16.88 -4.51
CA VAL A 228 23.94 18.04 -3.61
C VAL A 228 25.36 18.31 -3.11
N GLY A 229 25.65 19.60 -2.84
CA GLY A 229 27.00 20.08 -2.51
C GLY A 229 27.84 20.44 -3.75
N SER A 230 28.83 21.32 -3.55
CA SER A 230 29.82 21.76 -4.52
C SER A 230 31.23 21.37 -4.05
N GLY A 231 32.16 21.12 -4.99
CA GLY A 231 33.55 20.76 -4.65
C GLY A 231 33.74 19.30 -4.17
N GLY A 232 34.79 19.04 -3.38
CA GLY A 232 35.26 17.70 -2.97
C GLY A 232 34.36 16.93 -1.98
N GLY A 233 33.24 17.52 -1.54
CA GLY A 233 32.27 16.91 -0.62
C GLY A 233 30.94 16.54 -1.28
N ARG A 234 30.95 15.97 -2.49
CA ARG A 234 29.73 15.62 -3.24
C ARG A 234 28.92 14.55 -2.50
N ARG A 235 27.61 14.78 -2.37
CA ARG A 235 26.65 13.80 -1.85
C ARG A 235 25.50 13.60 -2.83
N PHE A 236 24.85 12.46 -2.71
CA PHE A 236 23.69 12.09 -3.51
C PHE A 236 22.52 11.76 -2.59
N VAL A 237 21.36 12.30 -2.95
CA VAL A 237 20.08 11.99 -2.31
C VAL A 237 19.22 11.32 -3.36
N TRP A 238 18.74 10.13 -3.06
CA TRP A 238 17.97 9.32 -4.01
C TRP A 238 16.71 8.81 -3.34
N LEU A 239 15.64 8.77 -4.14
CA LEU A 239 14.38 8.14 -3.78
C LEU A 239 14.18 6.93 -4.67
N VAL A 240 13.88 5.81 -4.04
CA VAL A 240 13.61 4.53 -4.70
C VAL A 240 12.29 4.00 -4.22
N GLY A 241 11.39 3.65 -5.13
CA GLY A 241 10.18 2.92 -4.78
C GLY A 241 9.09 2.99 -5.83
N ASN A 242 7.94 2.43 -5.50
CA ASN A 242 6.85 2.24 -6.43
C ASN A 242 5.95 3.48 -6.55
N LEU A 243 6.53 4.56 -7.11
CA LEU A 243 5.84 5.80 -7.44
C LEU A 243 6.21 6.25 -8.85
N PRO A 244 5.32 6.99 -9.54
CA PRO A 244 5.68 7.65 -10.79
C PRO A 244 6.87 8.62 -10.62
N ASP A 245 7.65 8.78 -11.69
CA ASP A 245 8.86 9.61 -11.71
C ASP A 245 8.61 11.07 -11.30
N ALA A 246 7.51 11.68 -11.74
CA ALA A 246 7.23 13.09 -11.49
C ALA A 246 7.09 13.42 -9.98
N PRO A 247 6.27 12.71 -9.19
CA PRO A 247 6.27 12.83 -7.73
C PRO A 247 7.64 12.64 -7.07
N LEU A 248 8.44 11.67 -7.53
CA LEU A 248 9.77 11.40 -6.98
C LEU A 248 10.76 12.56 -7.26
N ARG A 249 10.74 13.11 -8.48
CA ARG A 249 11.56 14.28 -8.86
C ARG A 249 11.15 15.52 -8.10
N SER A 250 9.85 15.78 -7.98
CA SER A 250 9.32 16.92 -7.22
C SER A 250 9.75 16.89 -5.76
N ALA A 251 9.76 15.69 -5.15
CA ALA A 251 10.21 15.50 -3.77
C ALA A 251 11.65 15.96 -3.52
N LEU A 252 12.55 15.70 -4.48
CA LEU A 252 13.98 16.04 -4.36
C LEU A 252 14.34 17.42 -4.95
N ALA A 253 13.49 18.01 -5.79
CA ALA A 253 13.81 19.22 -6.57
C ALA A 253 14.29 20.41 -5.73
N GLY A 254 13.81 20.52 -4.49
CA GLY A 254 14.17 21.60 -3.56
C GLY A 254 15.38 21.33 -2.67
N VAL A 255 15.93 20.10 -2.64
CA VAL A 255 16.98 19.73 -1.67
C VAL A 255 18.26 20.51 -1.95
N ARG A 256 18.77 21.22 -0.94
CA ARG A 256 19.92 22.13 -1.07
C ARG A 256 21.21 21.57 -0.49
N GLY A 257 21.11 20.67 0.49
CA GLY A 257 22.26 20.13 1.21
C GLY A 257 21.91 18.85 1.96
N VAL A 258 22.93 18.27 2.59
CA VAL A 258 22.85 17.05 3.41
C VAL A 258 23.57 17.32 4.73
N GLU A 259 22.83 17.23 5.83
CA GLU A 259 23.33 17.36 7.20
C GLU A 259 23.05 16.06 7.97
N GLU A 260 23.79 14.97 7.65
CA GLU A 260 23.56 13.63 8.23
C GLU A 260 23.58 13.63 9.76
N ALA A 261 24.37 14.50 10.40
CA ALA A 261 24.44 14.65 11.85
C ALA A 261 23.08 15.01 12.50
N ARG A 262 22.15 15.62 11.76
CA ARG A 262 20.79 15.95 12.23
C ARG A 262 19.90 14.72 12.44
N LEU A 263 20.26 13.58 11.84
CA LEU A 263 19.58 12.31 12.07
C LEU A 263 20.00 11.67 13.41
N GLY A 264 21.15 12.08 13.97
CA GLY A 264 21.54 11.84 15.36
C GLY A 264 21.36 10.39 15.85
N THR A 265 20.81 10.26 17.06
CA THR A 265 20.54 8.99 17.77
C THR A 265 19.33 8.22 17.23
N LEU A 266 18.65 8.73 16.20
CA LEU A 266 17.47 8.07 15.61
C LEU A 266 17.86 6.98 14.61
N LEU A 267 19.15 6.82 14.33
CA LEU A 267 19.68 5.72 13.55
C LEU A 267 19.55 4.44 14.37
N ALA A 268 18.85 3.46 13.84
CA ALA A 268 18.82 2.13 14.44
C ALA A 268 20.26 1.60 14.55
N SER A 269 20.65 1.14 15.74
CA SER A 269 21.94 0.44 15.91
C SER A 269 21.99 -0.77 14.97
N PRO A 270 23.16 -1.06 14.36
CA PRO A 270 23.30 -2.18 13.42
C PRO A 270 22.99 -3.57 14.00
N ASP A 271 22.89 -3.70 15.34
CA ASP A 271 22.78 -4.98 16.05
C ASP A 271 21.36 -5.42 16.45
N SER A 272 20.32 -4.98 15.75
CA SER A 272 18.95 -5.48 15.97
C SER A 272 18.40 -6.25 14.77
N LYS A 273 19.18 -7.21 14.27
CA LYS A 273 18.62 -8.41 13.63
C LYS A 273 18.58 -9.51 14.67
N GLY A 274 17.36 -9.90 15.04
CA GLY A 274 17.08 -10.80 16.15
C GLY A 274 17.76 -12.17 16.04
N GLN A 275 18.16 -12.65 17.22
CA GLN A 275 17.78 -13.98 17.66
C GLN A 275 16.24 -14.06 17.78
#